data_AF-A0A1N5W1Z5-F1
#
_entry.id   AF-A0A1N5W1Z5-F1
#
_cell.length_a   1.000
_cell.length_b   1.000
_cell.length_c   1.000
_cell.angle_alpha   90.00
_cell.angle_beta   90.00
_cell.angle_gamma   90.00
#
_symmetry.space_group_name_H-M   'P 1'
#
loop_
_entity.id
_entity.type
_entity.pdbx_description
1 polymer ?
#
loop_
_entity_poly.entity_id
_entity_poly.type
_entity_poly.pdbx_seq_one_letter_code
_entity_poly.pdbx_strand_id
1 'polypeptide(L)'
;MPKPKNEPLFEEPEFSEEQFLRYEKDRAKSTIVVFLLAIGSGLLEGYLQIKGLGELSILLFIVLFIGLFKILGILRIKLPVKGSHKFYMLMVFLLASILFWSIALNPPVSINTSPDLSLQISHNGVWVAVNQTNGEYVLTSGPNNYSLRDLISFNANVSFVKTSALVSGAASPSTIISQHYKDKAIYLNLKDLGYLASVKLVTELHSGSKYYNVTQQVAFAQ
;
A
#
# COMPACT_ATOMS: atom_id res chain seq x y z
N MET A 1 -52.24 -30.42 59.22
CA MET A 1 -51.95 -30.05 57.81
C MET A 1 -50.49 -30.36 57.53
N PRO A 2 -50.16 -31.15 56.51
CA PRO A 2 -48.77 -31.42 56.15
C PRO A 2 -48.18 -30.16 55.50
N LYS A 3 -46.95 -29.78 55.88
CA LYS A 3 -46.26 -28.61 55.32
C LYS A 3 -45.96 -28.85 53.83
N PRO A 4 -46.11 -27.83 52.95
CA PRO A 4 -45.76 -27.96 51.55
C PRO A 4 -44.26 -28.26 51.42
N LYS A 5 -43.95 -29.25 50.59
CA LYS A 5 -42.59 -29.73 50.30
C LYS A 5 -41.86 -28.59 49.59
N ASN A 6 -40.79 -28.07 50.20
CA ASN A 6 -39.91 -27.08 49.59
C ASN A 6 -39.35 -27.67 48.29
N GLU A 7 -39.76 -27.14 47.15
CA GLU A 7 -39.07 -27.38 45.88
C GLU A 7 -37.64 -26.83 46.00
N PRO A 8 -36.61 -27.59 45.58
CA PRO A 8 -35.23 -27.15 45.72
C PRO A 8 -35.00 -25.86 44.94
N LEU A 9 -34.41 -24.87 45.61
CA LEU A 9 -34.20 -23.50 45.10
C LEU A 9 -33.25 -23.43 43.88
N PHE A 10 -32.55 -24.53 43.58
CA PHE A 10 -31.60 -24.64 42.48
C PHE A 10 -31.35 -26.12 42.17
N GLU A 11 -31.69 -26.56 40.95
CA GLU A 11 -31.18 -27.80 40.38
C GLU A 11 -29.91 -27.48 39.58
N GLU A 12 -28.81 -28.14 39.92
CA GLU A 12 -27.58 -28.03 39.14
C GLU A 12 -27.83 -28.60 37.72
N PRO A 13 -27.52 -27.86 36.65
CA PRO A 13 -27.72 -28.35 35.31
C PRO A 13 -26.81 -29.56 35.08
N GLU A 14 -27.41 -30.70 34.71
CA GLU A 14 -26.65 -31.90 34.37
C GLU A 14 -25.73 -31.62 33.17
N PHE A 15 -24.43 -31.89 33.34
CA PHE A 15 -23.46 -31.71 32.28
C PHE A 15 -23.66 -32.80 31.20
N SER A 16 -24.18 -32.39 30.05
CA SER A 16 -24.25 -33.24 28.86
C SER A 16 -23.02 -33.02 27.97
N GLU A 17 -22.17 -34.04 27.86
CA GLU A 17 -20.96 -34.00 27.03
C GLU A 17 -21.27 -33.70 25.56
N GLU A 18 -22.31 -34.31 25.00
CA GLU A 18 -22.67 -34.12 23.59
C GLU A 18 -23.11 -32.67 23.30
N GLN A 19 -23.89 -32.07 24.21
CA GLN A 19 -24.30 -30.67 24.09
C GLN A 19 -23.10 -29.73 24.21
N PHE A 20 -22.18 -30.04 25.13
CA PHE A 20 -20.93 -29.29 25.28
C PHE A 20 -20.07 -29.34 24.01
N LEU A 21 -19.88 -30.52 23.42
CA LEU A 21 -19.11 -30.69 22.19
C LEU A 21 -19.73 -29.94 21.01
N ARG A 22 -21.07 -30.00 20.85
CA ARG A 22 -21.77 -29.24 19.81
C ARG A 22 -21.62 -27.73 20.00
N TYR A 23 -21.71 -27.26 21.25
CA TYR A 23 -21.52 -25.86 21.60
C TYR A 23 -20.10 -25.36 21.28
N GLU A 24 -19.06 -26.10 21.69
CA GLU A 24 -17.67 -25.71 21.42
C GLU A 24 -17.35 -25.77 19.91
N LYS A 25 -17.90 -26.73 19.18
CA LYS A 25 -17.78 -26.79 17.71
C LYS A 25 -18.39 -25.56 17.03
N ASP A 26 -19.61 -25.20 17.41
CA ASP A 26 -20.30 -24.04 16.84
C ASP A 26 -19.54 -22.73 17.16
N ARG A 27 -18.98 -22.62 18.37
CA ARG A 27 -18.12 -21.52 18.80
C ARG A 27 -16.80 -21.43 18.02
N ALA A 28 -16.13 -22.56 17.82
CA ALA A 28 -14.88 -22.58 17.05
C ALA A 28 -15.14 -22.16 15.60
N LYS A 29 -16.21 -22.69 14.99
CA LYS A 29 -16.63 -22.33 13.64
C LYS A 29 -16.92 -20.83 13.51
N SER A 30 -17.67 -20.24 14.44
CA SER A 30 -17.98 -18.80 14.39
C SER A 30 -16.71 -17.95 14.48
N THR A 31 -15.79 -18.33 15.36
CA THR A 31 -14.51 -17.62 15.55
C THR A 31 -13.65 -17.68 14.28
N ILE A 32 -13.53 -18.86 13.65
CA ILE A 32 -12.78 -19.03 12.39
C ILE A 32 -13.36 -18.16 11.29
N VAL A 33 -14.69 -18.13 11.13
CA VAL A 33 -15.31 -17.31 10.09
C VAL A 33 -15.12 -15.82 10.35
N VAL A 34 -15.24 -15.37 11.60
CA VAL A 34 -14.94 -13.97 11.96
C VAL A 34 -13.50 -13.61 11.61
N PHE A 35 -12.55 -14.50 11.89
CA PHE A 35 -11.15 -14.31 11.53
C PHE A 35 -10.95 -14.19 10.01
N LEU A 36 -11.58 -15.05 9.21
CA LEU A 36 -11.51 -14.97 7.75
C LEU A 36 -12.15 -13.69 7.19
N LEU A 37 -13.28 -13.25 7.75
CA LEU A 37 -13.92 -11.98 7.39
C LEU A 37 -13.01 -10.79 7.71
N ALA A 38 -12.33 -10.83 8.85
CA ALA A 38 -11.38 -9.81 9.27
C ALA A 38 -10.15 -9.74 8.35
N ILE A 39 -9.62 -10.89 7.91
CA ILE A 39 -8.55 -10.94 6.91
C ILE A 39 -8.97 -10.26 5.61
N GLY A 40 -10.12 -10.67 5.06
CA GLY A 40 -10.62 -10.15 3.79
C GLY A 40 -10.92 -8.66 3.84
N SER A 41 -11.53 -8.19 4.93
CA SER A 41 -11.81 -6.77 5.15
C SER A 41 -10.55 -5.94 5.33
N GLY A 42 -9.64 -6.34 6.23
CA GLY A 42 -8.38 -5.62 6.46
C GLY A 42 -7.53 -5.48 5.19
N LEU A 43 -7.44 -6.54 4.38
CA LEU A 43 -6.73 -6.47 3.09
C LEU A 43 -7.39 -5.50 2.11
N LEU A 44 -8.72 -5.53 1.99
CA LEU A 44 -9.48 -4.65 1.11
C LEU A 44 -9.39 -3.19 1.57
N GLU A 45 -9.50 -2.95 2.87
CA GLU A 45 -9.33 -1.64 3.51
C GLU A 45 -7.95 -1.05 3.19
N GLY A 46 -6.89 -1.85 3.32
CA GLY A 46 -5.53 -1.39 3.05
C GLY A 46 -5.31 -1.12 1.56
N TYR A 47 -5.88 -1.95 0.70
CA TYR A 47 -5.87 -1.72 -0.75
C TYR A 47 -6.56 -0.40 -1.15
N LEU A 48 -7.74 -0.11 -0.60
CA LEU A 48 -8.46 1.14 -0.86
C LEU A 48 -7.62 2.35 -0.46
N GLN A 49 -6.95 2.28 0.68
CA GLN A 49 -6.08 3.37 1.14
C GLN A 49 -4.86 3.57 0.23
N ILE A 50 -4.25 2.50 -0.29
CA ILE A 50 -3.17 2.60 -1.30
C ILE A 50 -3.66 3.29 -2.57
N LYS A 51 -4.93 3.10 -2.94
CA LYS A 51 -5.56 3.78 -4.09
C LYS A 51 -5.97 5.23 -3.82
N GLY A 52 -5.72 5.75 -2.62
CA GLY A 52 -6.10 7.10 -2.23
C GLY A 52 -7.55 7.24 -1.74
N LEU A 53 -8.26 6.13 -1.51
CA LEU A 53 -9.63 6.10 -1.00
C LEU A 53 -9.66 5.83 0.52
N GLY A 54 -8.88 6.61 1.28
CA GLY A 54 -8.68 6.40 2.72
C GLY A 54 -9.95 6.56 3.55
N GLU A 55 -10.78 7.54 3.24
CA GLU A 55 -12.05 7.78 3.93
C GLU A 55 -13.03 6.63 3.72
N LEU A 56 -13.07 6.08 2.50
CA LEU A 56 -13.89 4.92 2.16
C LEU A 56 -13.42 3.66 2.91
N SER A 57 -12.10 3.49 3.05
CA SER A 57 -11.51 2.41 3.83
C SER A 57 -11.97 2.43 5.30
N ILE A 58 -11.91 3.60 5.95
CA ILE A 58 -12.36 3.78 7.33
C ILE A 58 -13.87 3.56 7.47
N LEU A 59 -14.66 4.08 6.53
CA LEU A 59 -16.11 3.88 6.52
C LEU A 59 -16.47 2.39 6.40
N LEU A 60 -15.80 1.66 5.51
CA LEU A 60 -15.99 0.23 5.32
C LEU A 60 -15.71 -0.54 6.62
N PHE A 61 -14.59 -0.24 7.29
CA PHE A 61 -14.24 -0.83 8.57
C PHE A 61 -15.34 -0.63 9.62
N ILE A 62 -15.83 0.60 9.79
CA ILE A 62 -16.89 0.93 10.76
C ILE A 62 -18.18 0.16 10.46
N VAL A 63 -18.59 0.12 9.19
CA VAL A 63 -19.81 -0.58 8.75
C VAL A 63 -19.70 -2.08 9.02
N LEU A 64 -18.57 -2.70 8.68
CA LEU A 64 -18.34 -4.13 8.92
C LEU A 64 -18.24 -4.45 10.42
N PHE A 65 -17.58 -3.58 11.19
CA PHE A 65 -17.43 -3.74 12.63
C PHE A 65 -18.77 -3.70 13.36
N ILE A 66 -19.60 -2.69 13.10
CA ILE A 66 -20.94 -2.57 13.70
C ILE A 66 -21.88 -3.65 13.14
N GLY A 67 -21.72 -4.01 11.87
CA GLY A 67 -22.55 -5.00 11.17
C GLY A 67 -22.18 -6.46 11.44
N LEU A 68 -21.07 -6.75 12.13
CA LEU A 68 -20.48 -8.09 12.24
C LEU A 68 -21.50 -9.18 12.59
N PHE A 69 -22.27 -9.00 13.66
CA PHE A 69 -23.24 -10.01 14.09
C PHE A 69 -24.42 -10.18 13.12
N LYS A 70 -24.81 -9.13 12.40
CA LYS A 70 -25.84 -9.23 11.35
C LYS A 70 -25.30 -10.04 10.17
N ILE A 71 -24.05 -9.82 9.77
CA ILE A 71 -23.38 -10.58 8.70
C ILE A 71 -23.30 -12.06 9.07
N LEU A 72 -22.87 -12.38 10.30
CA LEU A 72 -22.84 -13.76 10.79
C LEU A 72 -24.23 -14.43 10.78
N GLY A 73 -25.27 -13.67 11.13
CA GLY A 73 -26.66 -14.12 11.02
C GLY A 73 -27.09 -14.44 9.58
N ILE A 74 -26.73 -13.59 8.62
CA ILE A 74 -26.99 -13.81 7.18
C ILE A 74 -26.26 -15.07 6.69
N LEU A 75 -25.03 -15.30 7.14
CA LEU A 75 -24.23 -16.50 6.83
C LEU A 75 -24.71 -17.76 7.57
N ARG A 76 -25.82 -17.69 8.31
CA ARG A 76 -26.40 -18.78 9.11
C ARG A 76 -25.41 -19.37 10.11
N ILE A 77 -24.54 -18.52 10.66
CA ILE A 77 -23.59 -18.91 11.70
C ILE A 77 -24.28 -18.71 13.04
N LYS A 78 -24.31 -19.77 13.85
CA LYS A 78 -24.86 -19.70 15.21
C LYS A 78 -24.01 -18.75 16.05
N LEU A 79 -24.67 -17.77 16.63
CA LEU A 79 -24.03 -16.83 17.55
C LEU A 79 -23.92 -17.47 18.95
N PRO A 80 -22.82 -17.24 19.67
CA PRO A 80 -22.69 -17.73 21.03
C PRO A 80 -23.71 -17.02 21.93
N VAL A 81 -24.27 -17.77 22.87
CA VAL A 81 -25.26 -17.26 23.83
C VAL A 81 -24.61 -16.28 24.82
N LYS A 82 -23.40 -16.62 25.29
CA LYS A 82 -22.65 -15.83 26.27
C LYS A 82 -22.12 -14.53 25.66
N GLY A 83 -22.36 -13.41 26.36
CA GLY A 83 -21.89 -12.09 25.94
C GLY A 83 -20.36 -11.97 25.85
N SER A 84 -19.63 -12.64 26.74
CA SER A 84 -18.15 -12.67 26.72
C SER A 84 -17.58 -13.24 25.42
N HIS A 85 -18.21 -14.27 24.87
CA HIS A 85 -17.83 -14.84 23.58
C HIS A 85 -18.11 -13.90 22.41
N LYS A 86 -19.22 -13.15 22.47
CA LYS A 86 -19.51 -12.10 21.47
C LYS A 86 -18.45 -11.02 21.51
N PHE A 87 -18.06 -10.56 22.70
CA PHE A 87 -16.98 -9.59 22.88
C PHE A 87 -15.65 -10.12 22.35
N TYR A 88 -15.30 -11.37 22.67
CA TYR A 88 -14.09 -12.01 22.14
C TYR A 88 -14.06 -12.04 20.61
N MET A 89 -15.16 -12.44 19.96
CA MET A 89 -15.23 -12.43 18.50
C MET A 89 -15.08 -11.02 17.91
N LEU A 90 -15.67 -10.00 18.55
CA LEU A 90 -15.53 -8.61 18.13
C LEU A 90 -14.07 -8.14 18.24
N MET A 91 -13.36 -8.56 19.29
CA MET A 91 -11.92 -8.30 19.44
C MET A 91 -11.06 -9.06 18.44
N VAL A 92 -11.40 -10.32 18.13
CA VAL A 92 -10.73 -11.09 17.06
C VAL A 92 -10.89 -10.38 15.73
N PHE A 93 -12.09 -9.90 15.41
CA PHE A 93 -12.32 -9.13 14.19
C PHE A 93 -11.47 -7.85 14.17
N LEU A 94 -11.52 -7.07 15.25
CA LEU A 94 -10.79 -5.81 15.38
C LEU A 94 -9.28 -6.01 15.14
N LEU A 95 -8.67 -6.92 15.89
CA LEU A 95 -7.23 -7.14 15.88
C LEU A 95 -6.77 -7.75 14.55
N ALA A 96 -7.51 -8.71 14.01
CA ALA A 96 -7.16 -9.31 12.73
C ALA A 96 -7.33 -8.29 11.58
N SER A 97 -8.40 -7.49 11.56
CA SER A 97 -8.59 -6.48 10.51
C SER A 97 -7.46 -5.46 10.53
N ILE A 98 -7.09 -4.93 11.71
CA ILE A 98 -5.97 -3.97 11.85
C ILE A 98 -4.63 -4.60 11.44
N LEU A 99 -4.38 -5.86 11.82
CA LEU A 99 -3.17 -6.58 11.42
C LEU A 99 -3.07 -6.70 9.90
N PHE A 100 -4.13 -7.15 9.24
CA PHE A 100 -4.13 -7.36 7.79
C PHE A 100 -4.21 -6.05 7.00
N TRP A 101 -4.83 -5.01 7.56
CA TRP A 101 -4.73 -3.64 7.07
C TRP A 101 -3.29 -3.14 7.07
N SER A 102 -2.56 -3.35 8.18
CA SER A 102 -1.15 -3.00 8.30
C SER A 102 -0.27 -3.77 7.31
N ILE A 103 -0.53 -5.08 7.14
CA ILE A 103 0.14 -5.91 6.13
C ILE A 103 -0.16 -5.41 4.72
N ALA A 104 -1.40 -5.00 4.42
CA ALA A 104 -1.73 -4.48 3.10
C ALA A 104 -1.02 -3.16 2.80
N LEU A 105 -0.91 -2.26 3.79
CA LEU A 105 -0.19 -0.99 3.64
C LEU A 105 1.32 -1.16 3.53
N ASN A 106 1.87 -2.19 4.18
CA ASN A 106 3.30 -2.51 4.12
C ASN A 106 3.49 -4.01 3.83
N PRO A 107 3.24 -4.45 2.58
CA PRO A 107 3.28 -5.86 2.24
C PRO A 107 4.70 -6.39 2.46
N PRO A 108 4.88 -7.48 3.23
CA PRO A 108 6.20 -8.07 3.48
C PRO A 108 6.83 -8.62 2.19
N VAL A 109 6.03 -8.81 1.14
CA VAL A 109 6.47 -9.32 -0.16
C VAL A 109 6.46 -8.19 -1.20
N SER A 110 7.60 -7.51 -1.29
CA SER A 110 8.15 -6.78 -2.44
C SER A 110 7.17 -5.96 -3.32
N ILE A 111 7.29 -4.64 -3.27
CA ILE A 111 6.58 -3.68 -4.12
C ILE A 111 6.74 -4.08 -5.59
N ASN A 112 5.65 -4.44 -6.29
CA ASN A 112 5.66 -4.85 -7.70
C ASN A 112 5.40 -3.68 -8.66
N THR A 113 5.07 -2.51 -8.12
CA THR A 113 4.89 -1.30 -8.91
C THR A 113 6.24 -0.69 -9.23
N SER A 114 6.47 -0.32 -10.49
CA SER A 114 7.64 0.46 -10.86
C SER A 114 7.59 1.85 -10.20
N PRO A 115 8.73 2.44 -9.82
CA PRO A 115 8.79 3.84 -9.40
C PRO A 115 8.36 4.75 -10.55
N ASP A 116 7.63 5.80 -10.23
CA ASP A 116 7.27 6.85 -11.20
C ASP A 116 8.23 8.04 -11.06
N LEU A 117 8.67 8.58 -12.20
CA LEU A 117 9.67 9.65 -12.27
C LEU A 117 9.08 10.89 -12.95
N SER A 118 9.09 12.01 -12.24
CA SER A 118 8.65 13.31 -12.77
C SER A 118 9.85 14.24 -12.94
N LEU A 119 10.19 14.54 -14.20
CA LEU A 119 11.34 15.38 -14.54
C LEU A 119 11.02 16.87 -14.31
N GLN A 120 11.96 17.55 -13.66
CA GLN A 120 11.92 18.98 -13.39
C GLN A 120 13.23 19.63 -13.81
N ILE A 121 13.16 20.90 -14.18
CA ILE A 121 14.31 21.74 -14.52
C ILE A 121 14.43 22.90 -13.54
N SER A 122 15.66 23.27 -13.19
CA SER A 122 15.93 24.49 -12.43
C SER A 122 15.86 25.70 -13.36
N HIS A 123 14.89 26.59 -13.10
CA HIS A 123 14.75 27.86 -13.79
C HIS A 123 14.70 28.98 -12.74
N ASN A 124 15.67 29.91 -12.78
CA ASN A 124 15.80 31.01 -11.81
C ASN A 124 15.80 30.56 -10.33
N GLY A 125 16.42 29.42 -10.03
CA GLY A 125 16.50 28.87 -8.67
C GLY A 125 15.23 28.16 -8.18
N VAL A 126 14.22 28.01 -9.04
CA VAL A 126 12.99 27.27 -8.76
C VAL A 126 12.93 26.02 -9.63
N TRP A 127 12.47 24.90 -9.05
CA TRP A 127 12.23 23.67 -9.79
C TRP A 127 10.87 23.72 -10.48
N VAL A 128 10.86 23.62 -11.80
CA VAL A 128 9.65 23.66 -12.63
C VAL A 128 9.48 22.32 -13.35
N ALA A 129 8.26 21.79 -13.38
CA ALA A 129 7.95 20.57 -14.11
C ALA A 129 8.20 20.75 -15.61
N VAL A 130 8.81 19.74 -16.24
CA VAL A 130 9.05 19.74 -17.69
C VAL A 130 7.82 19.16 -18.37
N ASN A 131 7.31 19.87 -19.38
CA ASN A 131 6.17 19.38 -20.16
C ASN A 131 6.58 18.17 -21.01
N GLN A 132 5.73 17.15 -20.99
CA GLN A 132 5.88 15.97 -21.83
C GLN A 132 4.98 16.11 -23.06
N THR A 133 5.56 15.96 -24.26
CA THR A 133 4.83 15.96 -25.54
C THR A 133 5.16 14.66 -26.27
N ASN A 134 4.14 13.88 -26.65
CA ASN A 134 4.30 12.57 -27.32
C ASN A 134 5.24 11.58 -26.59
N GLY A 135 5.26 11.63 -25.25
CA GLY A 135 6.10 10.75 -24.44
C GLY A 135 7.53 11.27 -24.20
N GLU A 136 7.92 12.39 -24.81
CA GLU A 136 9.24 13.01 -24.64
C GLU A 136 9.14 14.29 -23.79
N TYR A 137 10.05 14.46 -22.84
CA TYR A 137 10.20 15.69 -22.08
C TYR A 137 10.88 16.73 -22.94
N VAL A 138 10.24 17.88 -23.14
CA VAL A 138 10.78 18.95 -23.99
C VAL A 138 11.38 20.04 -23.12
N LEU A 139 12.71 20.19 -23.18
CA LEU A 139 13.44 21.27 -22.53
C LEU A 139 13.54 22.45 -23.50
N THR A 140 12.90 23.56 -23.16
CA THR A 140 13.01 24.82 -23.92
C THR A 140 14.44 25.37 -23.84
N SER A 141 15.00 25.74 -24.99
CA SER A 141 16.38 26.19 -25.21
C SER A 141 17.03 26.93 -24.03
N GLY A 142 18.15 26.40 -23.55
CA GLY A 142 19.03 27.04 -22.58
C GLY A 142 20.51 26.83 -22.96
N PRO A 143 21.46 27.47 -22.24
CA PRO A 143 22.88 27.23 -22.47
C PRO A 143 23.18 25.73 -22.34
N ASN A 144 24.27 25.24 -22.96
CA ASN A 144 24.71 23.83 -23.04
C ASN A 144 24.78 23.04 -21.71
N ASN A 145 24.37 23.62 -20.58
CA ASN A 145 24.30 23.04 -19.25
C ASN A 145 22.87 23.11 -18.70
N TYR A 146 22.32 21.96 -18.32
CA TYR A 146 20.99 21.85 -17.72
C TYR A 146 21.11 21.27 -16.31
N SER A 147 20.42 21.90 -15.35
CA SER A 147 20.26 21.36 -14.01
C SER A 147 18.86 20.79 -13.88
N LEU A 148 18.80 19.46 -13.73
CA LEU A 148 17.60 18.68 -13.74
C LEU A 148 17.40 17.97 -12.40
N ARG A 149 16.14 17.66 -12.10
CA ARG A 149 15.75 16.87 -10.95
C ARG A 149 14.63 15.92 -11.31
N ASP A 150 14.82 14.63 -11.07
CA ASP A 150 13.74 13.64 -11.17
C ASP A 150 13.15 13.38 -9.78
N LEU A 151 11.86 13.69 -9.60
CA LEU A 151 11.12 13.35 -8.39
C LEU A 151 10.69 11.87 -8.46
N ILE A 152 11.05 11.09 -7.45
CA ILE A 152 10.71 9.68 -7.34
C ILE A 152 9.43 9.51 -6.50
N SER A 153 8.34 9.19 -7.17
CA SER A 153 7.10 8.77 -6.53
C SER A 153 7.14 7.26 -6.31
N PHE A 154 7.66 6.86 -5.14
CA PHE A 154 7.79 5.46 -4.77
C PHE A 154 7.51 5.21 -3.29
N ASN A 155 6.75 4.14 -3.03
CA ASN A 155 6.33 3.72 -1.69
C ASN A 155 7.38 2.83 -0.99
N ALA A 156 8.47 2.48 -1.66
CA ALA A 156 9.57 1.73 -1.07
C ALA A 156 10.71 2.65 -0.63
N ASN A 157 11.51 2.16 0.31
CA ASN A 157 12.80 2.77 0.57
C ASN A 157 13.77 2.47 -0.58
N VAL A 158 14.42 3.50 -1.11
CA VAL A 158 15.38 3.37 -2.22
C VAL A 158 16.78 3.36 -1.62
N SER A 159 17.52 2.27 -1.84
CA SER A 159 18.87 2.07 -1.29
C SER A 159 19.96 2.57 -2.22
N PHE A 160 19.72 2.55 -3.54
CA PHE A 160 20.67 2.97 -4.54
C PHE A 160 19.94 3.55 -5.75
N VAL A 161 20.53 4.60 -6.32
CA VAL A 161 20.05 5.23 -7.56
C VAL A 161 21.24 5.60 -8.43
N LYS A 162 21.12 5.33 -9.72
CA LYS A 162 22.08 5.77 -10.74
C LYS A 162 21.35 6.17 -12.00
N THR A 163 21.68 7.33 -12.54
CA THR A 163 21.18 7.77 -13.85
C THR A 163 22.32 7.69 -14.86
N SER A 164 22.01 7.24 -16.07
CA SER A 164 22.91 7.26 -17.22
C SER A 164 22.24 8.00 -18.38
N ALA A 165 23.02 8.76 -19.13
CA ALA A 165 22.54 9.53 -20.28
C ALA A 165 23.07 8.89 -21.57
N LEU A 166 22.18 8.55 -22.48
CA LEU A 166 22.47 7.99 -23.79
C LEU A 166 22.04 8.98 -24.87
N VAL A 167 22.98 9.40 -25.71
CA VAL A 167 22.73 10.37 -26.78
C VAL A 167 22.58 9.67 -28.11
N SER A 168 21.48 9.91 -28.82
CA SER A 168 21.34 9.43 -30.19
C SER A 168 22.12 10.33 -31.16
N GLY A 169 23.05 9.75 -31.93
CA GLY A 169 23.72 10.43 -33.04
C GLY A 169 24.90 11.36 -32.66
N ALA A 170 25.39 11.37 -31.42
CA ALA A 170 26.52 12.21 -31.03
C ALA A 170 27.88 11.49 -31.12
N ALA A 171 28.89 12.21 -31.64
CA ALA A 171 30.30 11.78 -31.67
C ALA A 171 31.01 11.93 -30.31
N SER A 172 30.36 12.56 -29.33
CA SER A 172 30.85 12.69 -27.95
C SER A 172 29.70 12.41 -26.98
N PRO A 173 29.89 11.58 -25.95
CA PRO A 173 28.83 11.24 -25.01
C PRO A 173 28.45 12.46 -24.16
N SER A 174 27.14 12.75 -24.02
CA SER A 174 26.67 13.68 -22.99
C SER A 174 27.15 13.17 -21.65
N THR A 175 27.82 14.02 -20.88
CA THR A 175 28.38 13.60 -19.59
C THR A 175 27.47 14.10 -18.48
N ILE A 176 26.92 13.18 -17.67
CA ILE A 176 26.38 13.54 -16.36
C ILE A 176 27.57 13.98 -15.52
N ILE A 177 27.68 15.28 -15.25
CA ILE A 177 28.82 15.84 -14.51
C ILE A 177 28.73 15.49 -13.03
N SER A 178 27.51 15.50 -12.52
CA SER A 178 27.21 15.22 -11.12
C SER A 178 25.82 14.64 -11.00
N GLN A 179 25.68 13.63 -10.15
CA GLN A 179 24.39 13.11 -9.70
C GLN A 179 24.41 12.96 -8.19
N HIS A 180 23.29 13.24 -7.53
CA HIS A 180 23.08 12.86 -6.14
C HIS A 180 21.60 12.61 -5.85
N TYR A 181 21.34 11.65 -4.98
CA TYR A 181 19.99 11.31 -4.54
C TYR A 181 19.75 11.87 -3.14
N LYS A 182 18.69 12.66 -2.97
CA LYS A 182 18.29 13.24 -1.70
C LYS A 182 16.78 13.53 -1.68
N ASP A 183 16.12 13.28 -0.55
CA ASP A 183 14.71 13.61 -0.32
C ASP A 183 13.76 13.09 -1.43
N LYS A 184 13.95 11.82 -1.83
CA LYS A 184 13.22 11.19 -2.95
C LYS A 184 13.38 11.90 -4.30
N ALA A 185 14.46 12.64 -4.50
CA ALA A 185 14.75 13.28 -5.78
C ALA A 185 16.19 13.00 -6.24
N ILE A 186 16.35 12.79 -7.53
CA ILE A 186 17.65 12.62 -8.19
C ILE A 186 18.01 13.95 -8.81
N TYR A 187 19.03 14.61 -8.29
CA TYR A 187 19.55 15.85 -8.85
C TYR A 187 20.67 15.51 -9.81
N LEU A 188 20.57 15.99 -11.05
CA LEU A 188 21.53 15.70 -12.10
C LEU A 188 21.87 16.95 -12.91
N ASN A 189 23.15 17.11 -13.23
CA ASN A 189 23.63 18.17 -14.10
C ASN A 189 24.14 17.56 -15.41
N LEU A 190 23.55 17.99 -16.52
CA LEU A 190 23.96 17.60 -17.87
C LEU A 190 24.76 18.73 -18.50
N LYS A 191 25.80 18.37 -19.26
CA LYS A 191 26.61 19.30 -20.05
C LYS A 191 26.90 18.75 -21.44
N ASP A 192 27.18 19.67 -22.36
CA ASP A 192 27.60 19.42 -23.75
C ASP A 192 26.53 18.68 -24.55
N LEU A 193 25.28 19.08 -24.35
CA LEU A 193 24.13 18.62 -25.11
C LEU A 193 24.11 19.34 -26.45
N GLY A 194 24.66 18.70 -27.47
CA GLY A 194 24.62 19.25 -28.83
C GLY A 194 23.18 19.56 -29.27
N TYR A 195 23.00 20.67 -29.98
CA TYR A 195 21.71 21.27 -30.37
C TYR A 195 20.75 20.39 -31.19
N LEU A 196 21.09 19.13 -31.47
CA LEU A 196 20.31 18.22 -32.33
C LEU A 196 20.07 16.83 -31.70
N ALA A 197 20.37 16.67 -30.41
CA ALA A 197 20.42 15.35 -29.81
C ALA A 197 19.22 15.06 -28.90
N SER A 198 18.44 14.01 -29.19
CA SER A 198 17.55 13.41 -28.19
C SER A 198 18.41 12.62 -27.19
N VAL A 199 18.15 12.81 -25.91
CA VAL A 199 18.84 12.13 -24.81
C VAL A 199 17.88 11.19 -24.11
N LYS A 200 18.30 9.94 -23.96
CA LYS A 200 17.61 8.95 -23.12
C LYS A 200 18.28 8.94 -21.76
N LEU A 201 17.53 9.33 -20.74
CA LEU A 201 17.91 9.16 -19.34
C LEU A 201 17.43 7.78 -18.89
N VAL A 202 18.37 6.94 -18.49
CA VAL A 202 18.12 5.59 -17.98
C VAL A 202 18.47 5.59 -16.51
N THR A 203 17.44 5.51 -15.68
CA THR A 203 17.52 5.57 -14.21
C THR A 203 17.35 4.18 -13.63
N GLU A 204 18.39 3.70 -12.98
CA GLU A 204 18.45 2.46 -12.23
C GLU A 204 18.12 2.74 -10.77
N LEU A 205 17.08 2.10 -10.22
CA LEU A 205 16.71 2.20 -8.81
C LEU A 205 16.73 0.83 -8.16
N HIS A 206 17.35 0.75 -6.97
CA HIS A 206 17.32 -0.45 -6.14
C HIS A 206 16.48 -0.20 -4.89
N SER A 207 15.63 -1.17 -4.57
CA SER A 207 14.90 -1.20 -3.31
C SER A 207 14.89 -2.62 -2.76
N GLY A 208 15.64 -2.83 -1.68
CA GLY A 208 15.89 -4.17 -1.15
C GLY A 208 16.58 -5.05 -2.20
N SER A 209 15.94 -6.16 -2.57
CA SER A 209 16.42 -7.10 -3.59
C SER A 209 15.91 -6.82 -5.01
N LYS A 210 15.08 -5.78 -5.20
CA LYS A 210 14.49 -5.45 -6.50
C LYS A 210 15.26 -4.36 -7.22
N TYR A 211 15.37 -4.55 -8.53
CA TYR A 211 15.96 -3.64 -9.48
C TYR A 211 14.87 -3.10 -10.41
N TYR A 212 14.82 -1.78 -10.59
CA TYR A 212 13.93 -1.10 -11.52
C TYR A 212 14.76 -0.29 -12.49
N ASN A 213 14.36 -0.31 -13.76
CA ASN A 213 14.93 0.52 -14.79
C ASN A 213 13.81 1.36 -15.40
N VAL A 214 13.92 2.67 -15.26
CA VAL A 214 12.99 3.64 -15.83
C VAL A 214 13.73 4.44 -16.88
N THR A 215 13.19 4.49 -18.09
CA THR A 215 13.75 5.27 -19.20
C THR A 215 12.86 6.47 -19.47
N GLN A 216 13.44 7.66 -19.45
CA GLN A 216 12.80 8.90 -19.86
C GLN A 216 13.51 9.44 -21.09
N GLN A 217 12.74 9.86 -22.10
CA GLN A 217 13.30 10.48 -23.29
C GLN A 217 13.16 12.00 -23.17
N VAL A 218 14.27 12.70 -23.41
CA VAL A 218 14.39 14.14 -23.29
C VAL A 218 14.80 14.71 -24.64
N ALA A 219 14.00 15.64 -25.16
CA ALA A 219 14.28 16.40 -26.35
C ALA A 219 14.57 17.86 -25.98
N PHE A 220 15.44 18.51 -26.75
CA PHE A 220 15.78 19.91 -26.56
C PHE A 220 15.08 20.71 -27.67
N ALA A 221 14.15 21.58 -27.29
CA ALA A 221 13.49 22.46 -28.24
C ALA A 221 14.44 23.56 -28.70
N GLN A 222 14.33 23.89 -29.99
CA GLN A 222 15.02 24.99 -30.65
C GLN A 222 14.51 26.34 -30.16
#